data_AF-A0A3E3I1L8-F1
#
_entry.id   AF-A0A3E3I1L8-F1
#
_cell.length_a   1.000
_cell.length_b   1.000
_cell.length_c   1.000
_cell.angle_alpha   90.00
_cell.angle_beta   90.00
_cell.angle_gamma   90.00
#
_symmetry.space_group_name_H-M   'P 1'
#
loop_
_entity.id
_entity.type
_entity.pdbx_description
1 polymer ?
#
loop_
_entity_poly.entity_id
_entity_poly.type
_entity_poly.pdbx_seq_one_letter_code
_entity_poly.pdbx_strand_id
1 'polypeptide(L)'
;DWYERRIIKKERRGRWTGKRDLYDWWLHRIADEIRVGHRFYGIMTLAIYAKKCGIDEDELRRDAFALLQPYDDMSVEDINRFTKDDVVCALEMFNEDYVTFPRDDIAKLSGLTMPVNKRNWRKQEEHIQVMNTMKALKKQLGEIVNEGRPKGSGTAQVRVYEWRQQHPEGRKADCHRETGLDPKTIRKWWDCPPPAVRFEDGHITVRVSPSQELSDWLLDALHNEGQE
;
A
#
# COMPACT_ATOMS: atom_id res chain seq x y z
N ASP A 1 -2.58 27.85 -12.06
CA ASP A 1 -3.67 26.97 -12.50
C ASP A 1 -4.23 26.06 -11.38
N TRP A 2 -3.42 25.21 -10.72
CA TRP A 2 -3.91 24.33 -9.65
C TRP A 2 -4.53 25.07 -8.44
N TYR A 3 -3.87 26.13 -7.95
CA TYR A 3 -4.33 26.90 -6.77
C TYR A 3 -5.69 27.57 -7.04
N GLU A 4 -5.83 28.23 -8.19
CA GLU A 4 -7.07 28.84 -8.66
C GLU A 4 -8.22 27.82 -8.65
N ARG A 5 -8.00 26.65 -9.24
CA ARG A 5 -9.01 25.61 -9.38
C ARG A 5 -9.38 24.97 -8.05
N ARG A 6 -8.40 24.70 -7.18
CA ARG A 6 -8.62 23.92 -5.94
C ARG A 6 -8.94 24.75 -4.72
N ILE A 7 -8.29 25.91 -4.57
CA ILE A 7 -8.38 26.73 -3.37
C ILE A 7 -9.42 27.83 -3.57
N ILE A 8 -9.37 28.54 -4.69
CA ILE A 8 -10.29 29.65 -4.97
C ILE A 8 -11.64 29.11 -5.45
N LYS A 9 -11.65 28.36 -6.55
CA LYS A 9 -12.89 27.86 -7.18
C LYS A 9 -13.46 26.60 -6.53
N LYS A 10 -12.69 25.94 -5.64
CA LYS A 10 -13.05 24.67 -4.98
C LYS A 10 -13.60 23.62 -5.95
N GLU A 11 -13.06 23.60 -7.18
CA GLU A 11 -13.44 22.63 -8.20
C GLU A 11 -13.18 21.22 -7.67
N ARG A 12 -14.14 20.32 -7.88
CA ARG A 12 -14.07 18.93 -7.41
C ARG A 12 -12.98 18.16 -8.14
N ARG A 13 -12.36 17.18 -7.47
CA ARG A 13 -11.34 16.33 -8.11
C ARG A 13 -12.00 15.52 -9.22
N GLY A 14 -11.29 15.41 -10.35
CA GLY A 14 -11.67 14.42 -11.36
C GLY A 14 -11.58 13.05 -10.72
N ARG A 15 -12.63 12.25 -10.86
CA ARG A 15 -12.68 10.88 -10.37
C ARG A 15 -12.70 9.92 -11.53
N TRP A 16 -12.22 8.71 -11.27
CA TRP A 16 -12.43 7.61 -12.19
C TRP A 16 -13.83 7.04 -11.94
N THR A 17 -14.63 6.94 -12.98
CA THR A 17 -15.96 6.33 -12.92
C THR A 17 -15.82 4.82 -13.12
N GLY A 18 -16.39 4.04 -12.21
CA GLY A 18 -16.44 2.59 -12.33
C GLY A 18 -17.27 2.14 -13.55
N LYS A 19 -17.06 0.90 -14.00
CA LYS A 19 -17.87 0.31 -15.06
C LYS A 19 -19.25 -0.07 -14.54
N ARG A 20 -20.28 0.05 -15.37
CA ARG A 20 -21.67 -0.35 -15.04
C ARG A 20 -21.77 -1.82 -14.60
N ASP A 21 -21.00 -2.72 -15.22
CA ASP A 21 -20.95 -4.15 -14.84
C ASP A 21 -20.72 -4.36 -13.34
N LEU A 22 -20.00 -3.46 -12.66
CA LEU A 22 -19.76 -3.57 -11.22
C LEU A 22 -21.00 -3.24 -10.40
N TYR A 23 -21.81 -2.26 -10.85
CA TYR A 23 -23.11 -1.96 -10.25
C TYR A 23 -24.06 -3.14 -10.42
N ASP A 24 -24.19 -3.64 -11.65
CA ASP A 24 -25.07 -4.77 -11.96
C ASP A 24 -24.64 -6.01 -11.16
N TRP A 25 -23.34 -6.30 -11.08
CA TRP A 25 -22.81 -7.40 -10.27
C TRP A 25 -23.20 -7.27 -8.78
N TRP A 26 -23.13 -6.07 -8.22
CA TRP A 26 -23.56 -5.84 -6.83
C TRP A 26 -25.07 -6.01 -6.67
N LEU A 27 -25.87 -5.46 -7.59
CA LEU A 27 -27.33 -5.59 -7.55
C LEU A 27 -27.76 -7.07 -7.50
N HIS A 28 -27.20 -7.91 -8.39
CA HIS A 28 -27.50 -9.34 -8.41
C HIS A 28 -27.10 -10.03 -7.10
N ARG A 29 -25.88 -9.80 -6.61
CA ARG A 29 -25.40 -10.46 -5.38
C ARG A 29 -26.16 -10.03 -4.13
N ILE A 30 -26.55 -8.77 -4.07
CA ILE A 30 -27.32 -8.20 -2.96
C ILE A 30 -28.75 -8.74 -2.98
N ALA A 31 -29.32 -9.00 -4.15
CA ALA A 31 -30.60 -9.69 -4.27
C ALA A 31 -30.53 -11.16 -3.82
N ASP A 32 -29.47 -11.88 -4.21
CA ASP A 32 -29.41 -13.35 -4.09
C ASP A 32 -28.75 -13.85 -2.78
N GLU A 33 -27.72 -13.15 -2.27
CA GLU A 33 -26.82 -13.68 -1.25
C GLU A 33 -26.92 -12.95 0.11
N ILE A 34 -27.61 -11.81 0.17
CA ILE A 34 -27.66 -11.00 1.39
C ILE A 34 -28.37 -11.76 2.52
N ARG A 35 -27.95 -11.50 3.76
CA ARG A 35 -28.59 -12.06 4.96
C ARG A 35 -29.37 -10.99 5.69
N VAL A 36 -30.33 -11.41 6.52
CA VAL A 36 -31.23 -10.55 7.31
C VAL A 36 -30.51 -9.39 8.00
N GLY A 37 -29.37 -9.65 8.66
CA GLY A 37 -28.60 -8.63 9.39
C GLY A 37 -27.87 -7.60 8.51
N HIS A 38 -27.81 -7.81 7.19
CA HIS A 38 -27.06 -6.97 6.25
C HIS A 38 -27.94 -6.26 5.20
N ARG A 39 -29.27 -6.36 5.30
CA ARG A 39 -30.22 -5.78 4.33
C ARG A 39 -30.01 -4.28 4.10
N PHE A 40 -29.93 -3.50 5.18
CA PHE A 40 -29.62 -2.07 5.12
C PHE A 40 -28.29 -1.81 4.42
N TYR A 41 -27.24 -2.55 4.80
CA TYR A 41 -25.91 -2.43 4.20
C TYR A 41 -25.86 -2.88 2.73
N GLY A 42 -26.78 -3.74 2.30
CA GLY A 42 -27.01 -4.07 0.89
C GLY A 42 -27.45 -2.84 0.09
N ILE A 43 -28.52 -2.17 0.50
CA ILE A 43 -29.00 -0.94 -0.17
C ILE A 43 -27.93 0.17 -0.11
N MET A 44 -27.27 0.30 1.05
CA MET A 44 -26.17 1.23 1.24
C MET A 44 -25.04 0.99 0.22
N THR A 45 -24.66 -0.28 0.03
CA THR A 45 -23.65 -0.69 -0.95
C THR A 45 -24.09 -0.35 -2.38
N LEU A 46 -25.35 -0.61 -2.70
CA LEU A 46 -25.92 -0.31 -4.01
C LEU A 46 -25.86 1.20 -4.29
N ALA A 47 -26.21 2.05 -3.33
CA ALA A 47 -26.16 3.50 -3.44
C ALA A 47 -24.72 4.02 -3.66
N ILE A 48 -23.75 3.49 -2.90
CA ILE A 48 -22.33 3.84 -3.06
C ILE A 48 -21.84 3.45 -4.47
N TYR A 49 -22.18 2.24 -4.96
CA TYR A 49 -21.73 1.79 -6.27
C TYR A 49 -22.45 2.46 -7.44
N ALA A 50 -23.73 2.82 -7.30
CA ALA A 50 -24.42 3.67 -8.25
C ALA A 50 -23.66 4.98 -8.41
N LYS A 51 -23.25 5.61 -7.30
CA LYS A 51 -22.48 6.85 -7.34
C LYS A 51 -21.10 6.64 -7.97
N LYS A 52 -20.39 5.57 -7.61
CA LYS A 52 -19.06 5.22 -8.18
C LYS A 52 -19.12 4.93 -9.68
N CYS A 53 -20.19 4.31 -10.16
CA CYS A 53 -20.36 3.89 -11.56
C CYS A 53 -21.12 4.92 -12.41
N GLY A 54 -21.64 5.99 -11.81
CA GLY A 54 -22.37 7.04 -12.52
C GLY A 54 -23.76 6.59 -12.98
N ILE A 55 -24.42 5.73 -12.19
CA ILE A 55 -25.81 5.34 -12.40
C ILE A 55 -26.73 6.49 -11.97
N ASP A 56 -27.83 6.65 -12.70
CA ASP A 56 -28.84 7.66 -12.41
C ASP A 56 -29.57 7.39 -11.09
N GLU A 57 -29.97 8.45 -10.39
CA GLU A 57 -30.64 8.30 -9.11
C GLU A 57 -32.00 7.62 -9.24
N ASP A 58 -32.77 7.91 -10.30
CA ASP A 58 -34.08 7.30 -10.49
C ASP A 58 -33.96 5.80 -10.78
N GLU A 59 -32.91 5.38 -11.48
CA GLU A 59 -32.58 3.96 -11.68
C GLU A 59 -32.23 3.29 -10.34
N LEU A 60 -31.30 3.87 -9.58
CA LEU A 60 -30.94 3.37 -8.25
C LEU A 60 -32.17 3.23 -7.35
N ARG A 61 -33.06 4.22 -7.35
CA ARG A 61 -34.28 4.20 -6.52
C ARG A 61 -35.18 3.04 -6.91
N ARG A 62 -35.42 2.83 -8.21
CA ARG A 62 -36.24 1.69 -8.67
C ARG A 62 -35.65 0.36 -8.23
N ASP A 63 -34.34 0.19 -8.41
CA ASP A 63 -33.65 -1.05 -8.04
C ASP A 63 -33.64 -1.29 -6.52
N ALA A 64 -33.42 -0.23 -5.73
CA ALA A 64 -33.45 -0.31 -4.27
C ALA A 64 -34.86 -0.64 -3.73
N PHE A 65 -35.90 -0.02 -4.28
CA PHE A 65 -37.28 -0.31 -3.87
C PHE A 65 -37.77 -1.69 -4.35
N ALA A 66 -37.22 -2.23 -5.44
CA ALA A 66 -37.50 -3.61 -5.86
C ALA A 66 -37.02 -4.65 -4.84
N LEU A 67 -35.99 -4.32 -4.05
CA LEU A 67 -35.46 -5.18 -2.98
C LEU A 67 -36.24 -5.09 -1.67
N LEU A 68 -37.16 -4.12 -1.52
CA LEU A 68 -37.91 -3.92 -0.27
C LEU A 68 -38.69 -5.17 0.15
N GLN A 69 -39.53 -5.70 -0.73
CA GLN A 69 -40.36 -6.87 -0.41
C GLN A 69 -39.51 -8.12 -0.15
N PRO A 70 -38.56 -8.51 -1.03
CA PRO A 70 -37.68 -9.64 -0.77
C PRO A 70 -36.94 -9.54 0.57
N TYR A 71 -36.55 -8.33 0.95
CA TYR A 71 -35.83 -8.09 2.19
C TYR A 71 -36.72 -8.22 3.40
N ASP A 72 -37.90 -7.61 3.35
CA ASP A 72 -38.88 -7.66 4.43
C ASP A 72 -39.43 -9.08 4.65
N ASP A 73 -39.53 -9.87 3.58
CA ASP A 73 -39.91 -11.29 3.64
C ASP A 73 -38.88 -12.16 4.39
N MET A 74 -37.64 -11.68 4.55
CA MET A 74 -36.63 -12.36 5.39
C MET A 74 -36.88 -12.15 6.90
N SER A 75 -37.77 -11.22 7.28
CA SER A 75 -38.11 -10.95 8.68
C SER A 75 -39.09 -11.98 9.22
N VAL A 76 -38.66 -12.71 10.25
CA VAL A 76 -39.54 -13.62 11.01
C VAL A 76 -40.28 -12.88 12.11
N GLU A 77 -39.64 -11.88 12.74
CA GLU A 77 -40.19 -11.12 13.86
C GLU A 77 -40.65 -9.73 13.44
N ASP A 78 -41.76 -9.26 14.00
CA ASP A 78 -42.33 -7.93 13.74
C ASP A 78 -41.40 -6.78 14.16
N ILE A 79 -40.52 -7.00 15.13
CA ILE A 79 -39.54 -6.00 15.56
C ILE A 79 -38.41 -5.78 14.53
N ASN A 80 -38.27 -6.69 13.57
CA ASN A 80 -37.18 -6.70 12.59
C ASN A 80 -37.71 -6.53 11.16
N ARG A 81 -38.91 -5.97 10.95
CA ARG A 81 -39.41 -5.65 9.60
C ARG A 81 -38.46 -4.69 8.88
N PHE A 82 -38.31 -4.88 7.58
CA PHE A 82 -37.54 -4.01 6.70
C PHE A 82 -38.50 -3.08 5.96
N THR A 83 -38.34 -1.78 6.16
CA THR A 83 -39.33 -0.78 5.79
C THR A 83 -38.84 0.14 4.68
N LYS A 84 -39.75 0.97 4.17
CA LYS A 84 -39.41 2.04 3.22
C LYS A 84 -38.40 3.02 3.80
N ASP A 85 -38.47 3.28 5.10
CA ASP A 85 -37.57 4.22 5.77
C ASP A 85 -36.14 3.69 5.79
N ASP A 86 -35.95 2.38 5.95
CA ASP A 86 -34.64 1.75 5.86
C ASP A 86 -34.01 1.92 4.47
N VAL A 87 -34.82 1.76 3.41
CA VAL A 87 -34.39 2.00 2.02
C VAL A 87 -34.01 3.46 1.81
N VAL A 88 -34.86 4.39 2.24
CA VAL A 88 -34.63 5.84 2.07
C VAL A 88 -33.38 6.28 2.84
N CYS A 89 -33.20 5.82 4.08
CA CYS A 89 -32.02 6.12 4.88
C CYS A 89 -30.74 5.57 4.25
N ALA A 90 -30.77 4.34 3.70
CA ALA A 90 -29.62 3.77 3.00
C ALA A 90 -29.28 4.53 1.71
N LEU A 91 -30.30 5.05 1.00
CA LEU A 91 -30.13 5.85 -0.22
C LEU A 91 -29.43 7.20 0.02
N GLU A 92 -29.38 7.70 1.26
CA GLU A 92 -28.58 8.89 1.62
C GLU A 92 -27.08 8.70 1.31
N MET A 93 -26.63 7.45 1.19
CA MET A 93 -25.25 7.14 0.80
C MET A 93 -24.98 7.31 -0.70
N PHE A 94 -25.98 7.69 -1.51
CA PHE A 94 -25.79 8.17 -2.89
C PHE A 94 -25.16 9.58 -2.91
N ASN A 95 -24.03 9.72 -2.22
CA ASN A 95 -23.32 10.97 -2.02
C ASN A 95 -21.89 10.85 -2.60
N GLU A 96 -21.39 11.96 -3.15
CA GLU A 96 -20.04 12.08 -3.70
C GLU A 96 -18.96 11.75 -2.66
N ASP A 97 -19.21 12.02 -1.38
CA ASP A 97 -18.24 11.79 -0.31
C ASP A 97 -17.95 10.29 -0.08
N TYR A 98 -18.88 9.41 -0.46
CA TYR A 98 -18.72 7.95 -0.32
C TYR A 98 -18.11 7.27 -1.55
N VAL A 99 -17.74 8.03 -2.58
CA VAL A 99 -17.11 7.48 -3.80
C VAL A 99 -15.73 6.88 -3.50
N THR A 100 -15.05 7.37 -2.47
CA THR A 100 -13.76 6.83 -2.03
C THR A 100 -13.90 5.72 -0.97
N PHE A 101 -15.12 5.28 -0.67
CA PHE A 101 -15.34 4.28 0.38
C PHE A 101 -14.58 2.98 0.06
N PRO A 102 -13.76 2.44 0.98
CA PRO A 102 -12.86 1.33 0.69
C PRO A 102 -13.60 0.05 0.33
N ARG A 103 -13.09 -0.67 -0.67
CA ARG A 103 -13.62 -1.96 -1.14
C ARG A 103 -13.84 -2.95 0.01
N ASP A 104 -12.81 -3.11 0.84
CA ASP A 104 -12.78 -4.12 1.90
C ASP A 104 -13.76 -3.79 3.03
N ASP A 105 -14.05 -2.51 3.24
CA ASP A 105 -15.01 -2.08 4.26
C ASP A 105 -16.46 -2.29 3.78
N ILE A 106 -16.73 -2.09 2.48
CA ILE A 106 -18.03 -2.48 1.90
C ILE A 106 -18.23 -3.99 2.04
N ALA A 107 -17.21 -4.79 1.74
CA ALA A 107 -17.30 -6.25 1.86
C ALA A 107 -17.64 -6.69 3.30
N LYS A 108 -17.03 -6.04 4.30
CA LYS A 108 -17.35 -6.29 5.72
C LYS A 108 -18.79 -5.87 6.07
N LEU A 109 -19.22 -4.68 5.66
CA LEU A 109 -20.54 -4.14 6.01
C LEU A 109 -21.68 -4.94 5.36
N SER A 110 -21.54 -5.22 4.06
CA SER A 110 -22.52 -6.02 3.30
C SER A 110 -22.53 -7.50 3.70
N GLY A 111 -21.48 -7.99 4.37
CA GLY A 111 -21.30 -9.41 4.64
C GLY A 111 -20.98 -10.24 3.38
N LEU A 112 -20.72 -9.58 2.24
CA LEU A 112 -20.44 -10.21 0.95
C LEU A 112 -18.95 -10.08 0.61
N THR A 113 -18.31 -11.19 0.26
CA THR A 113 -16.89 -11.21 -0.11
C THR A 113 -16.66 -10.46 -1.42
N MET A 114 -15.67 -9.56 -1.49
CA MET A 114 -15.32 -8.90 -2.74
C MET A 114 -13.89 -9.27 -3.18
N PRO A 115 -13.73 -10.11 -4.22
CA PRO A 115 -12.41 -10.54 -4.66
C PRO A 115 -11.62 -9.39 -5.28
N VAL A 116 -10.31 -9.41 -5.07
CA VAL A 116 -9.38 -8.48 -5.74
C VAL A 116 -9.33 -8.82 -7.23
N ASN A 117 -9.52 -7.81 -8.09
CA ASN A 117 -9.35 -8.00 -9.52
C ASN A 117 -7.89 -8.41 -9.84
N LYS A 118 -7.72 -9.58 -10.46
CA LYS A 118 -6.39 -10.10 -10.84
C LYS A 118 -6.08 -9.67 -12.27
N ARG A 119 -5.00 -8.89 -12.47
CA ARG A 119 -4.62 -8.33 -13.78
C ARG A 119 -4.33 -9.38 -14.85
N ASN A 120 -3.91 -10.59 -14.48
CA ASN A 120 -3.49 -11.65 -15.40
C ASN A 120 -4.06 -13.03 -15.07
N TRP A 121 -5.00 -13.12 -14.12
CA TRP A 121 -5.56 -14.38 -13.58
C TRP A 121 -4.54 -15.42 -13.05
N ARG A 122 -3.24 -15.12 -13.09
CA ARG A 122 -2.16 -15.99 -12.63
C ARG A 122 -1.90 -15.77 -11.16
N LYS A 123 -1.46 -16.83 -10.48
CA LYS A 123 -0.87 -16.70 -9.14
C LYS A 123 0.45 -15.92 -9.26
N GLN A 124 0.87 -15.26 -8.18
CA GLN A 124 2.13 -14.51 -8.17
C GLN A 124 3.33 -15.41 -8.53
N GLU A 125 3.34 -16.65 -8.04
CA GLU A 125 4.37 -17.66 -8.35
C GLU A 125 4.46 -17.94 -9.85
N GLU A 126 3.31 -18.21 -10.50
CA GLU A 126 3.23 -18.46 -11.95
C GLU A 126 3.67 -17.24 -12.76
N HIS A 127 3.29 -16.03 -12.32
CA HIS A 127 3.71 -14.80 -12.97
C HIS A 127 5.24 -14.62 -12.90
N ILE A 128 5.84 -14.85 -11.72
CA ILE A 128 7.29 -14.78 -11.52
C ILE A 128 8.00 -15.84 -12.37
N GLN A 129 7.46 -17.06 -12.45
CA GLN A 129 8.02 -18.14 -13.26
C GLN A 129 8.04 -17.77 -14.75
N VAL A 130 6.93 -17.25 -15.29
CA VAL A 130 6.86 -16.80 -16.69
C VAL A 130 7.80 -15.62 -16.95
N MET A 131 7.89 -14.68 -16.01
CA MET A 131 8.82 -13.55 -16.12
C MET A 131 10.28 -14.03 -16.15
N ASN A 132 10.66 -14.93 -15.24
CA ASN A 132 12.03 -15.44 -15.12
C ASN A 132 12.43 -16.29 -16.33
N THR A 133 11.53 -17.13 -16.84
CA THR A 133 11.78 -17.94 -18.05
C THR A 133 12.00 -17.05 -19.26
N MET A 134 11.16 -16.04 -19.48
CA MET A 134 11.35 -15.09 -20.58
C MET A 134 12.63 -14.25 -20.41
N LYS A 135 12.97 -13.87 -19.18
CA LYS A 135 14.25 -13.21 -18.88
C LYS A 135 15.46 -14.10 -19.23
N ALA A 136 15.40 -15.40 -18.91
CA ALA A 136 16.45 -16.35 -19.24
C ALA A 136 16.58 -16.54 -20.77
N LEU A 137 15.46 -16.66 -21.48
CA LEU A 137 15.45 -16.80 -22.93
C LEU A 137 16.05 -15.57 -23.63
N LYS A 138 15.68 -14.37 -23.20
CA LYS A 138 16.26 -13.12 -23.71
C LYS A 138 17.77 -13.06 -23.51
N LYS A 139 18.25 -13.53 -22.36
CA LYS A 139 19.69 -13.64 -22.08
C LYS A 139 20.38 -14.64 -23.02
N GLN A 140 19.74 -15.77 -23.34
CA GLN A 140 20.25 -16.74 -24.33
C GLN A 140 20.30 -16.16 -25.74
N LEU A 141 19.32 -15.33 -26.11
CA LEU A 141 19.25 -14.65 -27.41
C LEU A 141 20.20 -13.43 -27.50
N GLY A 142 20.96 -13.13 -26.44
CA GLY A 142 21.90 -12.01 -26.41
C GLY A 142 21.24 -10.63 -26.23
N GLU A 143 19.95 -10.57 -25.87
CA GLU A 143 19.29 -9.31 -25.56
C GLU A 143 19.78 -8.73 -24.23
N ILE A 144 19.85 -7.39 -24.16
CA ILE A 144 20.15 -6.69 -22.91
C ILE A 144 18.96 -6.85 -21.97
N VAL A 145 19.14 -7.62 -20.90
CA VAL A 145 18.11 -7.78 -19.86
C VAL A 145 18.50 -7.02 -18.61
N ASN A 146 17.57 -6.23 -18.09
CA ASN A 146 17.80 -5.48 -16.87
C ASN A 146 17.82 -6.45 -15.67
N GLU A 147 18.98 -6.58 -15.01
CA GLU A 147 19.16 -7.46 -13.85
C GLU A 147 18.65 -6.83 -12.53
N GLY A 148 18.00 -5.66 -12.63
CA GLY A 148 17.49 -4.92 -11.49
C GLY A 148 18.58 -4.06 -10.86
N ARG A 149 18.42 -3.77 -9.57
CA ARG A 149 19.38 -2.93 -8.84
C ARG A 149 20.74 -3.66 -8.78
N PRO A 150 21.86 -3.01 -9.16
CA PRO A 150 23.18 -3.66 -9.13
C PRO A 150 23.50 -4.22 -7.75
N LYS A 151 24.04 -5.44 -7.69
CA LYS A 151 24.52 -6.06 -6.45
C LYS A 151 25.52 -5.11 -5.77
N GLY A 152 25.34 -4.88 -4.46
CA GLY A 152 26.19 -3.96 -3.68
C GLY A 152 25.83 -2.47 -3.78
N SER A 153 24.88 -2.04 -4.62
CA SER A 153 24.48 -0.62 -4.70
C SER A 153 23.75 -0.10 -3.45
N GLY A 154 23.50 -0.95 -2.45
CA GLY A 154 23.00 -0.57 -1.12
C GLY A 154 24.11 -0.36 -0.07
N THR A 155 25.35 -0.80 -0.32
CA THR A 155 26.42 -0.80 0.69
C THR A 155 27.30 0.45 0.66
N ALA A 156 27.11 1.32 -0.35
CA ALA A 156 27.95 2.49 -0.55
C ALA A 156 27.96 3.45 0.67
N GLN A 157 26.82 3.62 1.35
CA GLN A 157 26.75 4.46 2.55
C GLN A 157 27.61 3.90 3.68
N VAL A 158 27.54 2.58 3.90
CA VAL A 158 28.29 1.87 4.93
C VAL A 158 29.79 1.95 4.65
N ARG A 159 30.18 1.67 3.40
CA ARG A 159 31.57 1.72 2.95
C ARG A 159 32.19 3.12 3.09
N VAL A 160 31.45 4.17 2.74
CA VAL A 160 31.93 5.57 2.91
C VAL A 160 32.08 5.90 4.40
N TYR A 161 31.12 5.48 5.22
CA TYR A 161 31.15 5.72 6.66
C TYR A 161 32.32 4.98 7.35
N GLU A 162 32.50 3.69 7.10
CA GLU A 162 33.60 2.89 7.66
C GLU A 162 34.97 3.41 7.23
N TRP A 163 35.11 3.77 5.95
CA TRP A 163 36.35 4.36 5.44
C TRP A 163 36.70 5.66 6.19
N ARG A 164 35.71 6.52 6.46
CA ARG A 164 35.89 7.78 7.17
C ARG A 164 36.27 7.58 8.65
N GLN A 165 35.78 6.51 9.29
CA GLN A 165 36.18 6.16 10.66
C GLN A 165 37.64 5.72 10.72
N GLN A 166 38.12 4.98 9.71
CA GLN A 166 39.51 4.56 9.61
C GLN A 166 40.45 5.69 9.17
N HIS A 167 39.93 6.70 8.48
CA HIS A 167 40.70 7.84 7.96
C HIS A 167 40.06 9.18 8.37
N PRO A 168 40.21 9.62 9.64
CA PRO A 168 39.59 10.84 10.15
C PRO A 168 39.98 12.11 9.38
N GLU A 169 41.23 12.17 8.91
CA GLU A 169 41.79 13.28 8.11
C GLU A 169 41.64 13.06 6.58
N GLY A 170 41.02 11.96 6.18
CA GLY A 170 40.90 11.54 4.79
C GLY A 170 39.99 12.45 3.95
N ARG A 171 40.38 12.77 2.71
CA ARG A 171 39.56 13.58 1.80
C ARG A 171 38.65 12.70 0.93
N LYS A 172 37.57 13.28 0.41
CA LYS A 172 36.64 12.63 -0.54
C LYS A 172 37.36 12.01 -1.75
N ALA A 173 38.46 12.61 -2.19
CA ALA A 173 39.27 12.11 -3.31
C ALA A 173 40.03 10.82 -2.95
N ASP A 174 40.49 10.70 -1.70
CA ASP A 174 41.22 9.51 -1.22
C ASP A 174 40.24 8.35 -1.04
N CYS A 175 39.06 8.63 -0.49
CA CYS A 175 37.96 7.66 -0.42
C CYS A 175 37.59 7.13 -1.81
N HIS A 176 37.55 7.97 -2.84
CA HIS A 176 37.31 7.51 -4.21
C HIS A 176 38.41 6.58 -4.71
N ARG A 177 39.68 6.95 -4.49
CA ARG A 177 40.85 6.19 -4.91
C ARG A 177 40.89 4.78 -4.30
N GLU A 178 40.52 4.67 -3.02
CA GLU A 178 40.61 3.43 -2.26
C GLU A 178 39.34 2.57 -2.34
N THR A 179 38.16 3.19 -2.37
CA THR A 179 36.89 2.44 -2.40
C THR A 179 36.37 2.16 -3.82
N GLY A 180 36.87 2.90 -4.83
CA GLY A 180 36.37 2.85 -6.20
C GLY A 180 34.93 3.35 -6.36
N LEU A 181 34.35 3.96 -5.32
CA LEU A 181 32.98 4.47 -5.37
C LEU A 181 32.90 5.74 -6.22
N ASP A 182 31.81 5.91 -6.96
CA ASP A 182 31.60 7.10 -7.78
C ASP A 182 31.65 8.39 -6.91
N PRO A 183 32.35 9.46 -7.34
CA PRO A 183 32.48 10.68 -6.56
C PRO A 183 31.15 11.33 -6.16
N LYS A 184 30.08 11.19 -6.95
CA LYS A 184 28.74 11.69 -6.56
C LYS A 184 28.15 10.84 -5.44
N THR A 185 28.37 9.53 -5.47
CA THR A 185 27.97 8.61 -4.40
C THR A 185 28.69 8.93 -3.09
N ILE A 186 30.00 9.20 -3.14
CA ILE A 186 30.77 9.61 -1.96
C ILE A 186 30.25 10.95 -1.41
N ARG A 187 30.08 11.97 -2.26
CA ARG A 187 29.53 13.27 -1.83
C ARG A 187 28.16 13.14 -1.18
N LYS A 188 27.30 12.27 -1.70
CA LYS A 188 25.96 11.99 -1.14
C LYS A 188 26.02 11.42 0.28
N TRP A 189 26.96 10.53 0.55
CA TRP A 189 27.01 9.77 1.82
C TRP A 189 28.03 10.28 2.84
N TRP A 190 28.90 11.23 2.46
CA TRP A 190 30.01 11.70 3.29
C TRP A 190 29.61 12.13 4.71
N ASP A 191 28.53 12.92 4.80
CA ASP A 191 28.00 13.48 6.06
C ASP A 191 26.67 12.84 6.47
N CYS A 192 26.33 11.71 5.85
CA CYS A 192 25.10 10.98 6.11
C CYS A 192 25.44 9.62 6.73
N PRO A 193 25.65 9.56 8.06
CA PRO A 193 25.91 8.30 8.73
C PRO A 193 24.72 7.37 8.50
N PRO A 194 24.97 6.08 8.30
CA PRO A 194 23.89 5.13 8.14
C PRO A 194 23.04 5.08 9.43
N PRO A 195 21.78 4.64 9.40
CA PRO A 195 20.90 4.64 10.56
C PRO A 195 21.43 3.76 11.70
N ALA A 196 21.19 4.18 12.95
CA ALA A 196 21.67 3.50 14.15
C ALA A 196 21.09 2.08 14.29
N VAL A 197 19.87 1.88 13.81
CA VAL A 197 19.20 0.59 13.73
C VAL A 197 19.13 0.17 12.26
N ARG A 198 19.55 -1.06 11.97
CA ARG A 198 19.39 -1.68 10.65
C ARG A 198 18.79 -3.06 10.79
N PHE A 199 18.09 -3.47 9.74
CA PHE A 199 17.58 -4.82 9.58
C PHE A 199 18.42 -5.51 8.50
N GLU A 200 19.24 -6.47 8.91
CA GLU A 200 20.13 -7.23 8.03
C GLU A 200 19.87 -8.72 8.27
N ASP A 201 19.61 -9.47 7.20
CA ASP A 201 19.39 -10.93 7.20
C ASP A 201 18.41 -11.49 8.24
N GLY A 202 17.35 -10.71 8.56
CA GLY A 202 16.32 -11.13 9.53
C GLY A 202 16.62 -10.72 10.98
N HIS A 203 17.76 -10.09 11.24
CA HIS A 203 18.16 -9.62 12.56
C HIS A 203 18.22 -8.10 12.64
N ILE A 204 17.90 -7.57 13.82
CA ILE A 204 18.05 -6.15 14.12
C ILE A 204 19.48 -5.94 14.62
N THR A 205 20.29 -5.23 13.84
CA THR A 205 21.61 -4.75 14.26
C THR A 205 21.49 -3.32 14.78
N VAL A 206 21.88 -3.10 16.03
CA VAL A 206 21.93 -1.77 16.66
C VAL A 206 23.39 -1.36 16.82
N ARG A 207 23.75 -0.19 16.30
CA ARG A 207 25.05 0.40 16.56
C ARG A 207 25.01 1.10 17.91
N VAL A 208 25.76 0.56 18.86
CA VAL A 208 25.97 1.13 20.19
C VAL A 208 27.36 1.77 20.19
N SER A 209 27.43 3.07 20.45
CA SER A 209 28.70 3.70 20.83
C SER A 209 28.93 3.39 22.32
N PRO A 210 30.12 2.89 22.73
CA PRO A 210 30.43 2.74 24.14
C PRO A 210 30.23 4.08 24.86
N SER A 211 29.77 4.05 26.11
CA SER A 211 29.80 5.27 26.93
C SER A 211 31.26 5.69 27.11
N GLN A 212 31.48 6.99 27.37
CA GLN A 212 32.82 7.51 27.69
C GLN A 212 33.43 6.71 28.85
N GLU A 213 32.62 6.41 29.87
CA GLU A 213 33.01 5.59 31.03
C GLU A 213 33.48 4.16 30.66
N LEU A 214 32.80 3.49 29.72
CA LEU A 214 33.22 2.17 29.22
C LEU A 214 34.49 2.24 28.37
N SER A 215 34.67 3.34 27.63
CA SER A 215 35.85 3.58 26.80
C SER A 215 37.08 3.83 27.68
N ASP A 216 36.92 4.66 28.71
CA ASP A 216 37.96 4.99 29.68
C ASP A 216 38.33 3.72 30.48
N TRP A 217 37.35 2.91 30.89
CA TRP A 217 37.60 1.64 31.57
C TRP A 217 38.38 0.62 30.72
N LEU A 218 38.06 0.51 29.42
CA LEU A 218 38.79 -0.38 28.49
C LEU A 218 40.23 0.10 28.26
N LEU A 219 40.46 1.41 28.20
CA LEU A 219 41.80 1.98 28.07
C LEU A 219 42.65 1.74 29.32
N ASP A 220 42.05 1.87 30.50
CA ASP A 220 42.69 1.56 31.79
C ASP A 220 43.00 0.06 31.93
N ALA A 221 42.10 -0.83 31.49
CA ALA A 221 42.32 -2.27 31.49
C ALA A 221 43.50 -2.67 30.58
N LEU A 222 43.61 -2.08 29.38
CA LEU A 222 44.72 -2.32 28.47
C LEU A 222 46.06 -1.76 28.95
N HIS A 223 46.05 -0.69 29.77
CA HIS A 223 47.27 -0.17 30.41
C HIS A 223 47.75 -1.05 31.56
N ASN A 224 46.84 -1.73 32.26
CA ASN A 224 47.17 -2.60 33.39
C ASN A 224 47.71 -3.98 33.00
N GLU A 225 47.42 -4.50 31.80
CA GLU A 225 48.01 -5.76 31.31
C GLU A 225 49.47 -5.61 30.83
N GLY A 226 50.02 -4.40 30.79
CA GLY A 226 51.42 -4.12 30.43
C GLY A 226 52.39 -3.99 31.61
N GLN A 227 51.93 -4.23 32.84
CA GLN A 227 52.70 -4.07 34.08
C GLN A 227 52.88 -5.35 34.92
N GLU A 228 52.70 -6.54 34.34
CA GLU A 228 53.19 -7.81 34.91
C GLU A 228 54.53 -8.25 34.30
#